data_AF-A0A8T5DK69-F1
#
_entry.id   AF-A0A8T5DK69-F1
#
_cell.length_a   1.000
_cell.length_b   1.000
_cell.length_c   1.000
_cell.angle_alpha   90.00
_cell.angle_beta   90.00
_cell.angle_gamma   90.00
#
_symmetry.space_group_name_H-M   'P 1'
#
loop_
_entity.id
_entity.type
_entity.pdbx_description
1 polymer ?
#
loop_
_entity_poly.entity_id
_entity_poly.type
_entity_poly.pdbx_seq_one_letter_code
_entity_poly.pdbx_strand_id
1 'polypeptide(L)'
;MSLDELKELSPKERLKRLKELQEEDKKEIEEAEELIKQSVHDVEQEEIDEVVRRIKKPELRKVNVEDLFDDKKEDVKRDEKKEESLEDKAETAPKPTQEEINSRIGNYSLAREETYDKVRGLVEKAQQGTITQQEQENLSFYKKQFDDVNPDYMQGNDRDVVERTEQLLDKIMKYY
;
A
#
# COMPACT_ATOMS: atom_id res chain seq x y z
N MET A 1 -19.47 29.28 -28.26
CA MET A 1 -20.57 30.25 -28.18
C MET A 1 -20.00 31.55 -27.66
N SER A 2 -20.32 32.69 -28.28
CA SER A 2 -19.78 33.97 -27.84
C SER A 2 -20.64 34.61 -26.74
N LEU A 3 -20.04 35.46 -25.91
CA LEU A 3 -20.77 36.20 -24.86
C LEU A 3 -21.88 37.09 -25.43
N ASP A 4 -21.74 37.51 -26.69
CA ASP A 4 -22.72 38.36 -27.36
C ASP A 4 -23.94 37.56 -27.84
N GLU A 5 -23.75 36.32 -28.30
CA GLU A 5 -24.85 35.38 -28.61
C GLU A 5 -25.73 35.08 -27.38
N LEU A 6 -25.14 34.99 -26.18
CA LEU A 6 -25.88 34.76 -24.93
C LEU A 6 -26.73 35.97 -24.49
N LYS A 7 -26.33 37.19 -24.86
CA LYS A 7 -27.05 38.42 -24.51
C LYS A 7 -28.29 38.65 -25.38
N GLU A 8 -28.29 38.12 -26.60
CA GLU A 8 -29.44 38.22 -27.51
C GLU A 8 -30.60 37.29 -27.11
N LEU A 9 -30.33 36.23 -26.35
CA LEU A 9 -31.34 35.30 -25.84
C LEU A 9 -32.25 35.94 -24.78
N SER A 10 -33.48 35.45 -24.70
CA SER A 10 -34.40 35.81 -23.62
C SER A 10 -33.82 35.41 -22.25
N PRO A 11 -34.16 36.11 -21.15
CA PRO A 11 -33.59 35.81 -19.83
C PRO A 11 -33.76 34.35 -19.38
N LYS A 12 -34.88 33.71 -19.73
CA LYS A 12 -35.14 32.29 -19.43
C LYS A 12 -34.25 31.35 -20.24
N GLU A 13 -34.09 31.62 -21.53
CA GLU A 13 -33.25 30.81 -22.41
C GLU A 13 -31.76 30.97 -22.09
N ARG A 14 -31.33 32.19 -21.76
CA ARG A 14 -29.99 32.48 -21.27
C ARG A 14 -29.67 31.67 -20.02
N LEU A 15 -30.59 31.63 -19.05
CA LEU A 15 -30.44 30.86 -17.82
C LEU A 15 -30.35 29.35 -18.09
N LYS A 16 -31.18 28.83 -18.98
CA LYS A 16 -31.14 27.42 -19.38
C LYS A 16 -29.81 27.08 -20.03
N ARG A 17 -29.35 27.92 -20.96
CA ARG A 17 -28.12 27.68 -21.71
C ARG A 17 -26.87 27.80 -20.85
N LEU A 18 -26.85 28.74 -19.90
CA LEU A 18 -25.77 28.87 -18.92
C LEU A 18 -25.66 27.62 -18.04
N LYS A 19 -26.79 27.01 -17.65
CA LYS A 19 -26.77 25.75 -16.88
C LYS A 19 -26.26 24.58 -17.71
N GLU A 20 -26.65 24.48 -18.98
CA GLU A 20 -26.16 23.44 -19.89
C GLU A 20 -24.64 23.57 -20.10
N LEU A 21 -24.14 24.79 -20.35
CA LEU A 21 -22.71 25.08 -20.44
C LEU A 21 -21.96 24.71 -19.16
N GLN A 22 -22.51 25.07 -17.99
CA GLN A 22 -21.91 24.73 -16.71
C GLN A 22 -21.80 23.20 -16.50
N GLU A 23 -22.77 22.43 -17.01
CA GLU A 23 -22.74 20.97 -16.92
C GLU A 23 -21.77 20.33 -17.92
N GLU A 24 -21.64 20.90 -19.12
CA GLU A 24 -20.63 20.54 -20.11
C GLU A 24 -19.21 20.81 -19.56
N ASP A 25 -18.96 22.04 -19.07
CA ASP A 25 -17.68 22.42 -18.48
C ASP A 25 -17.30 21.51 -17.31
N LYS A 26 -18.28 21.12 -16.49
CA LYS A 26 -18.05 20.20 -15.37
C LYS A 26 -17.55 18.83 -15.84
N LYS A 27 -18.15 18.29 -16.91
CA LYS A 27 -17.72 17.01 -17.49
C LYS A 27 -16.33 17.10 -18.10
N GLU A 28 -16.04 18.18 -18.83
CA GLU A 28 -14.70 18.41 -19.40
C GLU A 28 -13.63 18.50 -18.29
N ILE A 29 -13.94 19.13 -17.17
CA ILE A 29 -13.04 19.18 -16.00
C ILE A 29 -12.84 17.78 -15.40
N GLU A 30 -13.91 17.00 -15.22
CA GLU A 30 -13.82 15.63 -14.71
C GLU A 30 -12.97 14.73 -15.62
N GLU A 31 -13.15 14.81 -16.94
CA GLU A 31 -12.33 14.08 -17.92
C GLU A 31 -10.86 14.52 -17.89
N ALA A 32 -10.59 15.82 -17.77
CA ALA A 32 -9.23 16.34 -17.65
C ALA A 32 -8.56 15.87 -16.35
N GLU A 33 -9.28 15.83 -15.23
CA GLU A 33 -8.77 15.31 -13.96
C GLU A 33 -8.44 13.81 -14.04
N GLU A 34 -9.27 13.00 -14.72
CA GLU A 34 -8.98 11.59 -14.95
C GLU A 34 -7.72 11.40 -15.81
N LEU A 35 -7.57 12.18 -16.88
CA LEU A 35 -6.36 12.16 -17.72
C LEU A 35 -5.11 12.54 -16.93
N ILE A 36 -5.19 13.53 -16.04
CA ILE A 36 -4.09 13.91 -15.16
C ILE A 36 -3.73 12.75 -14.23
N LYS A 37 -4.73 12.11 -13.59
CA LYS A 37 -4.50 10.97 -12.69
C LYS A 37 -3.82 9.81 -13.40
N GLN A 38 -4.29 9.46 -14.60
CA GLN A 38 -3.66 8.42 -15.43
C GLN A 38 -2.23 8.80 -15.81
N SER A 39 -2.00 10.04 -16.25
CA SER A 39 -0.66 10.50 -16.63
C SER A 39 0.32 10.48 -15.45
N VAL A 40 -0.12 10.85 -14.25
CA VAL A 40 0.71 10.77 -13.03
C VAL A 40 1.07 9.32 -12.74
N HIS A 41 0.09 8.41 -12.80
CA HIS A 41 0.33 6.98 -12.60
C HIS A 41 1.32 6.41 -13.64
N ASP A 42 1.17 6.78 -14.91
CA ASP A 42 2.06 6.30 -15.98
C ASP A 42 3.51 6.79 -15.80
N VAL A 43 3.70 8.05 -15.40
CA VAL A 43 5.03 8.59 -15.06
C VAL A 43 5.65 7.85 -13.87
N GLU A 44 4.88 7.64 -12.81
CA GLU A 44 5.35 6.88 -11.63
C GLU A 44 5.77 5.46 -12.04
N GLN A 45 4.98 4.80 -12.90
CA GLN A 45 5.27 3.45 -13.37
C GLN A 45 6.52 3.39 -14.26
N GLU A 46 6.71 4.37 -15.14
CA GLU A 46 7.93 4.48 -15.97
C GLU A 46 9.18 4.67 -15.10
N GLU A 47 9.12 5.54 -14.09
CA GLU A 47 10.21 5.74 -13.14
C GLU A 47 10.54 4.44 -12.39
N ILE A 48 9.50 3.73 -11.93
CA ILE A 48 9.58 2.45 -11.25
C ILE A 48 10.20 1.35 -12.15
N ASP A 49 9.92 1.36 -13.46
CA ASP A 49 10.49 0.41 -14.41
C ASP A 49 11.93 0.74 -14.79
N GLU A 50 12.28 2.02 -14.88
CA GLU A 50 13.68 2.44 -15.02
C GLU A 50 14.51 2.02 -13.81
N VAL A 51 13.99 2.20 -12.60
CA VAL A 51 14.62 1.76 -11.35
C VAL A 51 14.90 0.26 -11.41
N VAL A 52 13.90 -0.53 -11.78
CA VAL A 52 14.02 -1.98 -11.87
C VAL A 52 15.10 -2.42 -12.85
N ARG A 53 15.17 -1.80 -14.03
CA ARG A 53 16.18 -2.17 -15.04
C ARG A 53 17.61 -1.93 -14.55
N ARG A 54 17.81 -1.01 -13.61
CA ARG A 54 19.13 -0.65 -13.08
C ARG A 54 19.59 -1.55 -11.93
N ILE A 55 18.68 -2.26 -11.25
CA ILE A 55 19.02 -3.18 -10.17
C ILE A 55 19.71 -4.41 -10.76
N LYS A 56 20.99 -4.61 -10.40
CA LYS A 56 21.71 -5.84 -10.75
C LYS A 56 21.15 -6.98 -9.92
N LYS A 57 20.66 -8.02 -10.60
CA LYS A 57 20.19 -9.25 -9.95
C LYS A 57 21.31 -9.82 -9.06
N PRO A 58 21.09 -10.02 -7.75
CA PRO A 58 22.11 -10.57 -6.88
C PRO A 58 22.45 -12.00 -7.28
N GLU A 59 23.72 -12.34 -7.15
CA GLU A 59 24.19 -13.70 -7.38
C GLU A 59 23.77 -14.59 -6.21
N LEU A 60 22.91 -15.58 -6.48
CA LEU A 60 22.48 -16.56 -5.48
C LEU A 60 23.68 -17.40 -5.04
N ARG A 61 24.20 -17.11 -3.84
CA ARG A 61 25.16 -17.98 -3.17
C ARG A 61 24.41 -19.17 -2.58
N LYS A 62 24.82 -20.40 -2.92
CA LYS A 62 24.29 -21.59 -2.25
C LYS A 62 24.72 -21.56 -0.79
N VAL A 63 23.75 -21.35 0.10
CA VAL A 63 23.96 -21.53 1.55
C VAL A 63 23.98 -23.03 1.84
N ASN A 64 25.01 -23.50 2.54
CA ASN A 64 25.09 -24.89 2.95
C ASN A 64 24.24 -25.07 4.22
N VAL A 65 23.16 -25.83 4.11
CA VAL A 65 22.20 -26.05 5.20
C VAL A 65 22.75 -27.02 6.24
N GLU A 66 23.69 -27.90 5.85
CA GLU A 66 24.29 -28.91 6.72
C GLU A 66 25.12 -28.27 7.84
N ASP A 67 25.85 -27.19 7.53
CA ASP A 67 26.68 -26.47 8.50
C ASP A 67 25.85 -25.71 9.58
N LEU A 68 24.55 -25.48 9.35
CA LEU A 68 23.69 -24.73 10.27
C LEU A 68 23.09 -25.58 11.39
N PHE A 69 23.12 -26.90 11.27
CA PHE A 69 22.47 -27.82 12.23
C PHE A 69 23.44 -28.77 12.94
N ASP A 70 24.75 -28.62 12.75
CA ASP A 70 25.73 -29.60 13.25
C ASP A 70 26.26 -29.37 14.67
N ASP A 71 25.85 -28.32 15.38
CA ASP A 71 26.27 -28.14 16.77
C ASP A 71 25.10 -27.97 17.75
N LYS A 72 24.99 -29.01 18.61
CA LYS A 72 24.26 -29.11 19.89
C LYS A 72 22.79 -29.53 19.81
N LYS A 73 22.63 -30.85 19.95
CA LYS A 73 21.47 -31.50 20.59
C LYS A 73 21.38 -31.05 22.05
N GLU A 74 20.79 -29.88 22.31
CA GLU A 74 20.18 -29.61 23.62
C GLU A 74 18.75 -30.13 23.58
N ASP A 75 18.47 -31.10 24.46
CA ASP A 75 17.15 -31.70 24.66
C ASP A 75 16.13 -30.61 25.05
N VAL A 76 15.37 -30.12 24.07
CA VAL A 76 14.19 -29.30 24.33
C VAL A 76 13.13 -30.20 24.94
N LYS A 77 13.07 -30.23 26.28
CA LYS A 77 11.93 -30.78 27.02
C LYS A 77 10.69 -29.98 26.63
N ARG A 78 9.83 -30.58 25.81
CA ARG A 78 8.48 -30.07 25.55
C ARG A 78 7.66 -30.27 26.83
N ASP A 79 7.31 -29.17 27.48
CA ASP A 79 6.25 -29.17 28.48
C ASP A 79 4.91 -29.46 27.76
N GLU A 80 4.34 -30.63 27.99
CA GLU A 80 2.98 -30.99 27.59
C GLU A 80 1.96 -30.17 28.42
N LYS A 81 1.82 -28.88 28.12
CA LYS A 81 0.64 -28.12 28.50
C LYS A 81 -0.51 -28.57 27.59
N LYS A 82 -1.53 -29.18 28.20
CA LYS A 82 -2.83 -29.49 27.58
C LYS A 82 -3.24 -28.41 26.57
N GLU A 83 -3.37 -28.81 25.31
CA GLU A 83 -4.06 -28.05 24.28
C GLU A 83 -5.53 -27.94 24.68
N GLU A 84 -5.88 -26.88 25.43
CA GLU A 84 -7.22 -26.32 25.29
C GLU A 84 -7.34 -25.85 23.84
N SER A 85 -8.36 -26.33 23.13
CA SER A 85 -8.59 -25.98 21.74
C SER A 85 -8.60 -24.47 21.59
N LEU A 86 -7.85 -23.95 20.60
CA LEU A 86 -7.83 -22.53 20.31
C LEU A 86 -9.22 -22.04 19.86
N GLU A 87 -10.06 -22.96 19.37
CA GLU A 87 -11.45 -22.69 19.01
C GLU A 87 -12.31 -22.25 20.20
N ASP A 88 -12.21 -22.90 21.37
CA ASP A 88 -13.04 -22.58 22.54
C ASP A 88 -12.70 -21.19 23.15
N LYS A 89 -11.46 -20.74 23.00
CA LYS A 89 -11.02 -19.40 23.45
C LYS A 89 -11.42 -18.29 22.48
N ALA A 90 -11.59 -18.59 21.21
CA ALA A 90 -12.01 -17.61 20.21
C ALA A 90 -13.49 -17.23 20.35
N GLU A 91 -14.36 -18.17 20.74
CA GLU A 91 -15.80 -17.91 20.92
C GLU A 91 -16.13 -17.06 22.15
N THR A 92 -15.29 -17.10 23.18
CA THR A 92 -15.51 -16.37 24.45
C THR A 92 -14.80 -15.02 24.51
N ALA A 93 -14.02 -14.68 23.48
CA ALA A 93 -13.34 -13.40 23.40
C ALA A 93 -14.35 -12.25 23.23
N PRO A 94 -14.27 -11.19 24.05
CA PRO A 94 -15.12 -10.01 23.85
C PRO A 94 -14.85 -9.41 22.47
N LYS A 95 -15.92 -9.29 21.66
CA LYS A 95 -15.82 -8.62 20.36
C LYS A 95 -15.46 -7.14 20.62
N PRO A 96 -14.43 -6.61 19.95
CA PRO A 96 -14.04 -5.22 20.14
C PRO A 96 -15.21 -4.31 19.75
N THR A 97 -15.41 -3.25 20.53
CA THR A 97 -16.44 -2.24 20.26
C THR A 97 -16.08 -1.41 19.03
N GLN A 98 -17.07 -0.81 18.37
CA GLN A 98 -16.84 0.02 17.17
C GLN A 98 -15.90 1.21 17.46
N GLU A 99 -15.92 1.75 18.68
CA GLU A 99 -15.01 2.81 19.12
C GLU A 99 -13.57 2.33 19.29
N GLU A 100 -13.37 1.12 19.83
CA GLU A 100 -12.05 0.47 19.89
C GLU A 100 -11.53 0.11 18.51
N ILE A 101 -12.42 -0.31 17.59
CA ILE A 101 -12.10 -0.56 16.19
C ILE A 101 -11.67 0.74 15.52
N ASN A 102 -12.44 1.82 15.64
CA ASN A 102 -12.13 3.11 15.00
C ASN A 102 -10.88 3.76 15.58
N SER A 103 -10.65 3.67 16.90
CA SER A 103 -9.41 4.16 17.55
C SER A 103 -8.19 3.35 17.12
N ARG A 104 -8.33 2.03 16.96
CA ARG A 104 -7.27 1.19 16.37
C ARG A 104 -7.02 1.59 14.92
N ILE A 105 -8.06 1.73 14.09
CA ILE A 105 -7.95 2.11 12.68
C ILE A 105 -7.27 3.48 12.52
N GLY A 106 -7.62 4.49 13.33
CA GLY A 106 -6.97 5.80 13.30
C GLY A 106 -5.48 5.75 13.65
N ASN A 107 -5.11 4.91 14.63
CA ASN A 107 -3.69 4.66 14.94
C ASN A 107 -2.99 3.84 13.84
N TYR A 108 -3.71 2.98 13.11
CA TYR A 108 -3.18 2.25 11.96
C TYR A 108 -2.95 3.16 10.75
N SER A 109 -3.80 4.15 10.49
CA SER A 109 -3.65 5.08 9.36
C SER A 109 -2.38 5.94 9.51
N LEU A 110 -2.16 6.56 10.67
CA LEU A 110 -0.94 7.31 10.98
C LEU A 110 0.31 6.42 10.99
N ALA A 111 0.23 5.22 11.55
CA ALA A 111 1.35 4.28 11.52
C ALA A 111 1.66 3.79 10.09
N ARG A 112 0.68 3.73 9.20
CA ARG A 112 0.86 3.29 7.80
C ARG A 112 1.51 4.33 6.91
N GLU A 113 1.17 5.60 7.07
CA GLU A 113 1.86 6.68 6.33
C GLU A 113 3.34 6.72 6.72
N GLU A 114 3.65 6.63 8.01
CA GLU A 114 5.03 6.47 8.47
C GLU A 114 5.70 5.19 7.95
N THR A 115 4.95 4.09 7.85
CA THR A 115 5.47 2.81 7.35
C THR A 115 5.76 2.88 5.85
N TYR A 116 4.92 3.57 5.08
CA TYR A 116 5.15 3.82 3.65
C TYR A 116 6.43 4.62 3.44
N ASP A 117 6.63 5.72 4.18
CA ASP A 117 7.85 6.52 4.09
C ASP A 117 9.10 5.73 4.51
N LYS A 118 9.00 4.89 5.55
CA LYS A 118 10.09 3.99 5.98
C LYS A 118 10.41 2.96 4.89
N VAL A 119 9.40 2.30 4.33
CA VAL A 119 9.57 1.32 3.24
C VAL A 119 10.18 2.00 2.01
N ARG A 120 9.72 3.19 1.65
CA ARG A 120 10.29 4.00 0.56
C ARG A 120 11.76 4.34 0.80
N GLY A 121 12.13 4.79 1.99
CA GLY A 121 13.53 5.06 2.34
C GLY A 121 14.41 3.79 2.29
N LEU A 122 13.85 2.64 2.64
CA LEU A 122 14.53 1.35 2.48
C LEU A 122 14.68 0.94 1.01
N VAL A 123 13.69 1.26 0.16
CA VAL A 123 13.78 1.09 -1.30
C VAL A 123 14.96 1.90 -1.85
N GLU A 124 15.08 3.18 -1.47
CA GLU A 124 16.17 4.06 -1.94
C GLU A 124 17.55 3.53 -1.53
N LYS A 125 17.68 3.01 -0.30
CA LYS A 125 18.93 2.37 0.16
C LYS A 125 19.23 1.05 -0.57
N ALA A 126 18.20 0.24 -0.84
CA ALA A 126 18.34 -0.97 -1.64
C ALA A 126 18.82 -0.63 -3.07
N GLN A 127 18.31 0.44 -3.68
CA GLN A 127 18.75 0.93 -5.00
C GLN A 127 20.21 1.38 -5.00
N GLN A 128 20.66 2.00 -3.91
CA GLN A 128 22.04 2.42 -3.74
C GLN A 128 22.98 1.26 -3.38
N GLY A 129 22.44 0.05 -3.17
CA GLY A 129 23.21 -1.12 -2.72
C GLY A 129 23.76 -0.97 -1.30
N THR A 130 23.20 -0.05 -0.52
CA THR A 130 23.65 0.28 0.84
C THR A 130 22.78 -0.34 1.93
N ILE A 131 21.79 -1.16 1.55
CA ILE A 131 20.90 -1.80 2.51
C ILE A 131 21.65 -2.78 3.39
N THR A 132 21.41 -2.68 4.69
CA THR A 132 21.99 -3.56 5.69
C THR A 132 21.14 -4.81 5.90
N GLN A 133 21.73 -5.84 6.50
CA GLN A 133 21.03 -7.10 6.83
C GLN A 133 19.84 -6.86 7.77
N GLN A 134 20.00 -5.95 8.75
CA GLN A 134 18.93 -5.54 9.67
C GLN A 134 17.78 -4.83 8.93
N GLU A 135 18.09 -4.06 7.89
CA GLU A 135 17.09 -3.40 7.06
C GLU A 135 16.35 -4.38 6.12
N GLN A 136 17.00 -5.46 5.70
CA GLN A 136 16.34 -6.57 4.99
C GLN A 136 15.38 -7.35 5.90
N GLU A 137 15.76 -7.58 7.16
CA GLU A 137 14.87 -8.18 8.17
C GLU A 137 13.65 -7.28 8.43
N ASN A 138 13.86 -5.96 8.50
CA ASN A 138 12.77 -5.00 8.62
C ASN A 138 11.82 -5.04 7.42
N LEU A 139 12.32 -5.15 6.17
CA LEU A 139 11.47 -5.32 4.98
C LEU A 139 10.60 -6.57 5.06
N SER A 140 11.18 -7.68 5.52
CA SER A 140 10.45 -8.95 5.71
C SER A 140 9.39 -8.82 6.81
N PHE A 141 9.70 -8.10 7.88
CA PHE A 141 8.75 -7.79 8.95
C PHE A 141 7.58 -6.94 8.45
N TYR A 142 7.86 -5.87 7.68
CA TYR A 142 6.81 -5.03 7.10
C TYR A 142 5.92 -5.83 6.15
N LYS A 143 6.49 -6.67 5.28
CA LYS A 143 5.71 -7.54 4.39
C LYS A 143 4.73 -8.43 5.15
N LYS A 144 5.20 -9.09 6.21
CA LYS A 144 4.32 -9.90 7.07
C LYS A 144 3.20 -9.07 7.71
N GLN A 145 3.51 -7.85 8.16
CA GLN A 145 2.48 -6.97 8.73
C GLN A 145 1.44 -6.52 7.70
N PHE A 146 1.80 -6.41 6.41
CA PHE A 146 0.85 -6.10 5.34
C PHE A 146 0.04 -7.34 4.92
N ASP A 147 0.64 -8.52 4.83
CA ASP A 147 -0.07 -9.75 4.47
C ASP A 147 -1.15 -10.14 5.52
N ASP A 148 -0.95 -9.78 6.79
CA ASP A 148 -1.92 -10.00 7.88
C ASP A 148 -3.10 -9.01 7.85
N VAL A 149 -3.03 -7.98 7.01
CA VAL A 149 -4.04 -6.95 6.93
C VAL A 149 -5.10 -7.32 5.89
N ASN A 150 -6.33 -7.54 6.35
CA ASN A 150 -7.44 -7.82 5.45
C ASN A 150 -7.96 -6.51 4.79
N PRO A 151 -7.90 -6.38 3.45
CA PRO A 151 -8.30 -5.17 2.71
C PRO A 151 -9.81 -4.87 2.80
N ASP A 152 -10.65 -5.85 3.15
CA ASP A 152 -12.10 -5.65 3.31
C ASP A 152 -12.47 -4.74 4.48
N TYR A 153 -11.55 -4.54 5.43
CA TYR A 153 -11.75 -3.61 6.56
C TYR A 153 -11.20 -2.21 6.31
N MET A 154 -10.75 -1.91 5.09
CA MET A 154 -10.22 -0.59 4.72
C MET A 154 -11.27 0.27 4.02
N GLN A 155 -11.26 1.57 4.32
CA GLN A 155 -12.11 2.54 3.65
C GLN A 155 -11.26 3.69 3.10
N GLY A 156 -11.55 4.13 1.87
CA GLY A 156 -10.95 5.32 1.27
C GLY A 156 -9.44 5.19 0.99
N ASN A 157 -8.70 6.29 1.18
CA ASN A 157 -7.29 6.44 0.83
C ASN A 157 -6.34 5.44 1.51
N ASP A 158 -6.73 4.84 2.64
CA ASP A 158 -5.92 3.85 3.35
C ASP A 158 -5.71 2.56 2.53
N ARG A 159 -6.66 2.24 1.63
CA ARG A 159 -6.55 1.09 0.73
C ARG A 159 -5.50 1.33 -0.34
N ASP A 160 -5.50 2.52 -0.94
CA ASP A 160 -4.54 2.89 -1.99
C ASP A 160 -3.11 2.89 -1.46
N VAL A 161 -2.89 3.39 -0.24
CA VAL A 161 -1.56 3.40 0.40
C VAL A 161 -1.08 1.97 0.66
N VAL A 162 -1.96 1.06 1.08
CA VAL A 162 -1.61 -0.34 1.30
C VAL A 162 -1.28 -1.04 0.01
N GLU A 163 -2.11 -0.90 -1.03
CA GLU A 163 -1.85 -1.51 -2.34
C GLU A 163 -0.51 -1.01 -2.91
N ARG A 164 -0.20 0.29 -2.78
CA ARG A 164 1.11 0.84 -3.21
C ARG A 164 2.27 0.29 -2.38
N THR A 165 2.12 0.18 -1.07
CA THR A 165 3.17 -0.35 -0.19
C THR A 165 3.44 -1.83 -0.45
N GLU A 166 2.38 -2.63 -0.65
CA GLU A 166 2.48 -4.04 -1.02
C GLU A 166 3.16 -4.23 -2.36
N GLN A 167 2.82 -3.42 -3.37
CA GLN A 167 3.47 -3.46 -4.68
C GLN A 167 4.98 -3.16 -4.58
N LEU A 168 5.36 -2.18 -3.77
CA LEU A 168 6.77 -1.87 -3.51
C LEU A 168 7.49 -3.03 -2.82
N LEU A 169 6.89 -3.61 -1.78
CA LEU A 169 7.45 -4.74 -1.04
C LEU A 169 7.59 -5.98 -1.93
N ASP A 170 6.57 -6.34 -2.70
CA ASP A 170 6.60 -7.46 -3.65
C ASP A 170 7.65 -7.26 -4.74
N LYS A 171 7.79 -6.02 -5.22
CA LYS A 171 8.79 -5.70 -6.23
C LYS A 171 10.19 -5.87 -5.65
N ILE A 172 10.48 -5.34 -4.46
CA ILE A 172 11.78 -5.52 -3.78
C ILE A 172 12.08 -7.00 -3.50
N MET A 173 11.13 -7.74 -2.93
CA MET A 173 11.30 -9.13 -2.56
C MET A 173 11.51 -10.06 -3.75
N LYS A 174 11.06 -9.70 -4.96
CA LYS A 174 11.37 -10.45 -6.20
C LYS A 174 12.82 -10.27 -6.69
N TYR A 175 13.53 -9.24 -6.24
CA TYR A 175 14.94 -9.01 -6.56
C TYR A 175 15.90 -9.59 -5.52
N TYR A 176 15.40 -10.17 -4.43
CA TYR A 176 16.15 -10.93 -3.44
C TYR A 176 15.81 -12.42 -3.52
#